data_AF-A0A7J4KL18-F1
#
_entry.id   AF-A0A7J4KL18-F1
#
_cell.length_a   1.000
_cell.length_b   1.000
_cell.length_c   1.000
_cell.angle_alpha   90.00
_cell.angle_beta   90.00
_cell.angle_gamma   90.00
#
_symmetry.space_group_name_H-M   'P 1'
#
loop_
_entity.id
_entity.type
_entity.pdbx_description
1 polymer ?
#
loop_
_entity_poly.entity_id
_entity_poly.type
_entity_poly.pdbx_seq_one_letter_code
_entity_poly.pdbx_strand_id
1 'polypeptide(L)' 'MDIMMPHMDGWTTIRQIVAKGLNKDNIITMVSAKDECDWKFDDLKKYIRNYITKPFDNQRLLQTVKSYYSS' A
#
# COMPACT_ATOMS: atom_id res chain seq x y z
N MET A 1 -2.98 -3.17 0.09
CA MET A 1 -2.14 -4.06 -0.71
C MET A 1 -1.26 -4.85 0.23
N ASP A 2 -1.40 -6.17 0.27
CA ASP A 2 -0.49 -7.00 1.06
C ASP A 2 0.84 -7.14 0.31
N ILE A 3 1.97 -6.99 1.01
CA ILE A 3 3.29 -7.20 0.40
C ILE A 3 3.56 -8.69 0.23
N MET A 4 3.19 -9.50 1.21
CA MET A 4 3.49 -10.94 1.25
C MET A 4 2.30 -11.73 0.71
N MET A 5 2.15 -11.70 -0.62
CA MET A 5 1.15 -12.48 -1.35
C MET A 5 1.81 -13.70 -2.02
N PRO A 6 1.12 -14.85 -2.11
CA PRO A 6 1.60 -15.99 -2.87
C PRO A 6 1.63 -15.66 -4.36
N HIS A 7 2.61 -16.22 -5.09
CA HIS A 7 2.86 -16.05 -6.53
C HIS A 7 3.34 -14.66 -6.99
N MET A 8 2.73 -13.57 -6.50
CA MET A 8 3.09 -12.20 -6.89
C MET A 8 3.07 -11.28 -5.68
N ASP A 9 4.19 -10.62 -5.37
CA ASP A 9 4.25 -9.68 -4.25
C ASP A 9 3.54 -8.35 -4.53
N GLY A 10 3.21 -7.63 -3.45
CA GLY A 10 2.50 -6.35 -3.54
C GLY A 10 3.27 -5.27 -4.31
N TRP A 11 4.61 -5.33 -4.35
CA TRP A 11 5.41 -4.38 -5.12
C TRP A 11 5.21 -4.58 -6.63
N THR A 12 5.27 -5.83 -7.07
CA THR A 12 5.03 -6.24 -8.46
C THR A 12 3.61 -5.91 -8.88
N THR A 13 2.63 -6.12 -7.99
CA THR A 13 1.24 -5.71 -8.26
C THR A 13 1.12 -4.20 -8.46
N ILE A 14 1.77 -3.38 -7.63
CA ILE A 14 1.77 -1.92 -7.80
C ILE A 14 2.43 -1.51 -9.12
N ARG A 15 3.55 -2.15 -9.50
CA ARG A 15 4.19 -1.91 -10.81
C ARG A 15 3.21 -2.16 -11.95
N GLN A 16 2.43 -3.23 -11.88
CA GLN A 16 1.41 -3.53 -12.90
C GLN A 16 0.23 -2.55 -12.89
N ILE A 17 -0.22 -2.10 -11.71
CA ILE A 17 -1.26 -1.08 -11.57
C ILE A 17 -0.82 0.21 -12.27
N VAL A 18 0.42 0.65 -12.01
CA VAL A 18 1.01 1.86 -12.61
C VAL A 18 1.19 1.68 -14.12
N ALA A 19 1.73 0.54 -14.56
CA ALA A 19 1.93 0.26 -15.99
C ALA A 19 0.61 0.25 -16.78
N LYS A 20 -0.49 -0.16 -16.14
CA LYS A 20 -1.84 -0.13 -16.71
C LYS A 20 -2.56 1.22 -16.57
N GLY A 21 -1.91 2.22 -15.94
CA GLY A 21 -2.50 3.54 -15.69
C GLY A 21 -3.63 3.56 -14.67
N LEU A 22 -3.78 2.49 -13.89
CA LEU A 22 -4.88 2.32 -12.92
C LEU A 22 -4.63 3.06 -11.59
N ASN A 23 -3.49 3.73 -11.43
CA ASN A 23 -3.14 4.43 -10.20
C ASN A 23 -3.75 5.83 -10.07
N LYS A 24 -4.36 6.40 -11.12
CA LYS A 24 -4.77 7.82 -11.15
C LYS A 24 -5.91 8.14 -10.18
N ASP A 25 -6.87 7.22 -10.05
CA ASP A 25 -8.06 7.41 -9.20
C ASP A 25 -8.08 6.46 -7.99
N ASN A 26 -6.96 5.79 -7.72
CA ASN A 26 -6.87 4.77 -6.68
C ASN A 26 -5.84 5.15 -5.60
N ILE A 27 -6.28 5.14 -4.34
CA ILE A 27 -5.39 5.32 -3.19
C ILE A 27 -4.79 3.96 -2.81
N ILE A 28 -3.48 3.84 -2.95
CA ILE A 28 -2.77 2.60 -2.62
C ILE A 28 -2.18 2.71 -1.21
N THR A 29 -2.66 1.85 -0.30
CA THR A 29 -2.07 1.65 1.03
C THR A 29 -1.43 0.27 1.10
N MET A 30 -0.17 0.20 1.53
CA MET A 30 0.58 -1.04 1.74
C MET A 30 0.32 -1.60 3.13
N VAL A 31 0.32 -2.94 3.24
CA VAL A 31 0.11 -3.68 4.47
C VAL A 31 1.10 -4.84 4.52
N SER A 32 1.84 -5.01 5.61
CA SER A 32 2.92 -6.01 5.67
C SER A 32 3.23 -6.41 7.11
N ALA A 33 3.68 -7.64 7.34
CA ALA A 33 4.20 -8.06 8.65
C ALA A 33 5.69 -7.73 8.86
N LYS A 34 6.33 -7.05 7.91
CA LYS A 34 7.68 -6.50 8.10
C LYS A 34 7.59 -5.14 8.78
N ASP A 35 8.30 -5.00 9.89
CA ASP A 35 8.42 -3.75 10.64
C ASP A 35 9.04 -2.63 9.82
N GLU A 36 9.96 -2.98 8.92
CA GLU A 36 10.58 -2.05 8.00
C GLU A 36 9.95 -2.17 6.61
N CYS A 37 9.30 -1.07 6.19
CA CYS A 37 9.12 -0.81 4.77
C CYS A 37 10.49 -0.46 4.22
N ASP A 38 11.26 -1.48 3.87
CA ASP A 38 12.42 -1.31 3.01
C ASP A 38 11.86 -0.74 1.71
N TRP A 39 11.93 0.58 1.56
CA TRP A 39 11.49 1.31 0.37
C TRP A 39 12.46 1.00 -0.78
N LYS A 40 12.66 -0.29 -1.06
CA LYS A 40 13.56 -0.85 -2.06
C LYS A 40 13.36 -0.24 -3.45
N PHE A 41 12.24 0.45 -3.65
CA PHE A 41 11.79 1.01 -4.91
C PHE A 41 11.32 2.45 -4.72
N ASP A 42 12.27 3.39 -4.73
CA ASP A 42 12.00 4.84 -4.69
C ASP A 42 11.04 5.30 -5.79
N ASP A 43 11.06 4.61 -6.95
CA ASP A 43 10.18 4.89 -8.09
C ASP A 43 8.69 4.63 -7.78
N LEU A 44 8.40 3.71 -6.86
CA LEU A 44 7.04 3.33 -6.48
C LEU A 44 6.49 4.14 -5.31
N LYS A 45 7.36 4.76 -4.51
CA LYS A 45 7.01 5.49 -3.29
C LYS A 45 5.95 6.56 -3.53
N LYS A 46 6.02 7.26 -4.67
CA LYS A 46 5.06 8.31 -5.05
C LYS A 46 3.62 7.81 -5.29
N TYR A 47 3.45 6.51 -5.56
CA TYR A 47 2.12 5.91 -5.76
C TYR A 47 1.52 5.34 -4.48
N ILE A 48 2.31 5.24 -3.41
CA ILE A 48 1.89 4.64 -2.15
C ILE A 48 1.58 5.78 -1.17
N ARG A 49 0.34 5.82 -0.68
CA ARG A 49 -0.11 6.87 0.24
C ARG A 49 0.27 6.57 1.69
N ASN A 50 0.27 5.30 2.06
CA ASN A 50 0.53 4.87 3.43
C ASN A 50 1.05 3.43 3.49
N TYR A 51 1.70 3.09 4.60
CA TYR A 51 2.20 1.75 4.92
C TYR A 51 1.74 1.36 6.34
N ILE A 52 1.12 0.19 6.46
CA ILE A 52 0.56 -0.32 7.71
C ILE A 52 1.26 -1.63 8.06
N THR A 53 1.90 -1.67 9.22
CA THR A 53 2.54 -2.86 9.78
C THR A 53 1.52 -3.80 10.42
N LYS A 54 1.68 -5.12 10.26
CA LYS A 54 0.93 -6.15 10.98
C LYS A 54 1.68 -6.54 12.26
N PRO A 55 0.97 -6.86 13.35
CA PRO A 55 -0.49 -6.77 13.50
C PRO A 55 -0.95 -5.31 13.63
N PHE A 56 -2.08 -4.97 13.00
CA PHE A 56 -2.72 -3.66 13.14
C PHE A 56 -4.10 -3.82 13.78
N ASP A 57 -4.53 -2.78 14.50
CA ASP A 57 -5.89 -2.69 15.02
C ASP A 57 -6.87 -2.27 13.92
N ASN A 58 -8.02 -2.94 13.87
CA ASN A 58 -9.14 -2.61 12.99
C ASN A 58 -9.60 -1.15 13.17
N GLN A 59 -9.58 -0.62 14.40
CA GLN A 59 -9.95 0.78 14.63
C GLN A 59 -8.97 1.75 13.95
N ARG A 60 -7.67 1.44 14.02
CA ARG A 60 -6.60 2.23 13.38
C ARG A 60 -6.69 2.15 11.86
N LEU A 61 -7.02 0.99 11.30
CA LEU A 61 -7.28 0.84 9.86
C LEU A 61 -8.48 1.70 9.43
N LEU A 62 -9.60 1.65 10.17
CA LEU A 62 -10.79 2.45 9.88
C LEU A 62 -10.51 3.95 9.95
N GLN A 63 -9.76 4.42 10.95
CA GLN A 63 -9.35 5.83 11.03
C GLN A 63 -8.50 6.25 9.83
N THR A 64 -7.54 5.41 9.44
CA THR A 64 -6.70 5.66 8.26
C THR A 64 -7.56 5.80 7.00
N VAL A 65 -8.49 4.88 6.78
CA VAL A 65 -9.39 4.93 5.62
C VAL A 65 -10.30 6.17 5.67
N LYS A 66 -10.87 6.50 6.83
CA LYS A 66 -11.71 7.70 7.00
C LYS A 66 -10.95 8.98 6.67
N SER A 67 -9.65 9.06 7.01
CA SER A 67 -8.83 10.24 6.71
C SER A 67 -8.72 10.55 5.22
N TYR A 68 -8.92 9.55 4.35
CA TYR A 68 -8.89 9.74 2.90
C TYR A 68 -10.19 10.33 2.33
N TYR A 69 -11.31 10.22 3.04
CA TYR A 69 -12.61 10.76 2.62
C TYR A 69 -12.94 12.12 3.26
N SER A 70 -12.20 12.51 4.29
CA SER A 70 -12.43 13.77 5.04
C SER A 70 -11.53 14.92 4.56
N SER A 71 -10.89 14.80 3.38
CA SER A 71 -10.09 15.84 2.72
C SER A 71 -10.75 16.30 1.43
#